data_AF-M6G3K7-F1
#
_entry.id   AF-M6G3K7-F1
#
_cell.length_a   1.000
_cell.length_b   1.000
_cell.length_c   1.000
_cell.angle_alpha   90.00
_cell.angle_beta   90.00
_cell.angle_gamma   90.00
#
_symmetry.space_group_name_H-M   'P 1'
#
loop_
_entity.id
_entity.type
_entity.pdbx_description
1 polymer ?
#
loop_
_entity_poly.entity_id
_entity_poly.type
_entity_poly.pdbx_seq_one_letter_code
_entity_poly.pdbx_strand_id
1 'polypeptide(L)'
;MITLDDVILKAIKKQLANVQVGLPGTIESFNPSMMTANVKLLFKQKDGQGEEIDFPVLSNIRVGTLWAGDFYIKPDYKRGDTVWISFSTHDTSDAVRGLSTPVSESLFDLQSACVVCGFKGELNPPAMTGNLPGLLIGHKHGKSLIQLDDDTIKIRGGLIDLSESSVLGETLSELLKMILDVFINNAALFTTNTVPGSPAGLAPTVVTQLNLRKAEVDQILSRKVKIG
;
A
#
# COMPACT_ATOMS: atom_id res chain seq x y z
N MET A 1 -11.31 -4.89 58.17
CA MET A 1 -11.97 -6.21 58.03
C MET A 1 -12.22 -6.39 56.55
N ILE A 2 -11.65 -7.41 55.91
CA ILE A 2 -11.90 -7.68 54.48
C ILE A 2 -13.27 -8.35 54.38
N THR A 3 -14.18 -7.80 53.60
CA THR A 3 -15.53 -8.34 53.41
C THR A 3 -15.53 -9.45 52.35
N LEU A 4 -16.57 -10.29 52.32
CA LEU A 4 -16.74 -11.30 51.26
C LEU A 4 -16.75 -10.65 49.86
N ASP A 5 -17.38 -9.47 49.77
CA ASP A 5 -17.46 -8.68 48.54
C ASP A 5 -16.06 -8.25 48.07
N ASP A 6 -15.19 -7.84 48.99
CA ASP A 6 -13.79 -7.48 48.67
C ASP A 6 -13.00 -8.67 48.11
N VAL A 7 -13.23 -9.87 48.65
CA VAL A 7 -12.57 -11.11 48.19
C VAL A 7 -13.05 -11.49 46.79
N ILE A 8 -14.36 -11.46 46.55
CA ILE A 8 -14.96 -11.76 45.23
C ILE A 8 -14.44 -10.76 44.19
N LEU A 9 -14.46 -9.47 44.52
CA LEU A 9 -14.02 -8.41 43.61
C LEU A 9 -12.53 -8.53 43.29
N LYS A 10 -11.69 -8.95 44.25
CA LYS A 10 -10.27 -9.23 44.02
C LYS A 10 -10.06 -10.45 43.12
N ALA A 11 -10.85 -11.51 43.28
CA ALA A 11 -10.79 -12.69 42.43
C ALA A 11 -11.17 -12.38 40.98
N ILE A 12 -12.28 -11.65 40.78
CA ILE A 12 -12.74 -11.21 39.46
C ILE A 12 -11.67 -10.34 38.78
N LYS A 13 -11.12 -9.34 39.48
CA LYS A 13 -10.06 -8.48 38.92
C LYS A 13 -8.81 -9.28 38.53
N LYS A 14 -8.42 -10.27 39.34
CA LYS A 14 -7.29 -11.16 39.04
C LYS A 14 -7.56 -11.96 37.77
N GLN A 15 -8.78 -12.47 37.59
CA GLN A 15 -9.14 -13.26 36.43
C GLN A 15 -9.25 -12.40 35.16
N LEU A 16 -9.81 -11.19 35.26
CA LEU A 16 -9.86 -10.21 34.17
C LEU A 16 -8.47 -9.72 33.75
N ALA A 17 -7.52 -9.59 34.68
CA ALA A 17 -6.15 -9.20 34.35
C ALA A 17 -5.40 -10.24 33.48
N ASN A 18 -5.88 -11.48 33.46
CA ASN A 18 -5.33 -12.54 32.61
C ASN A 18 -6.00 -12.58 31.22
N VAL A 19 -7.07 -11.81 31.01
CA VAL A 19 -7.75 -11.72 29.71
C VAL A 19 -6.93 -10.82 28.80
N GLN A 20 -6.28 -11.43 27.81
CA GLN A 20 -5.52 -10.71 26.81
C GLN A 20 -6.44 -10.43 25.63
N VAL A 21 -6.64 -9.14 25.34
CA VAL A 21 -7.46 -8.70 24.20
C VAL A 21 -6.55 -8.29 23.04
N GLY A 22 -5.58 -7.43 23.32
CA GLY A 22 -4.54 -7.09 22.36
C GLY A 22 -3.36 -6.41 23.01
N LEU A 23 -2.18 -6.64 22.44
CA LEU A 23 -0.90 -6.13 22.92
C LEU A 23 -0.07 -5.63 21.73
N PRO A 24 0.69 -4.54 21.87
CA PRO A 24 1.67 -4.10 20.88
C PRO A 24 2.91 -5.00 20.92
N GLY A 25 3.52 -5.18 19.76
CA GLY A 25 4.73 -5.97 19.59
C GLY A 25 5.57 -5.48 18.43
N THR A 26 6.72 -6.14 18.26
CA THR A 26 7.69 -5.86 17.20
C THR A 26 7.92 -7.13 16.40
N ILE A 27 7.90 -7.01 15.07
CA ILE A 27 8.22 -8.10 14.16
C ILE A 27 9.70 -8.48 14.32
N GLU A 28 9.98 -9.73 14.65
CA GLU A 28 11.32 -10.32 14.62
C GLU A 28 11.63 -10.90 13.23
N SER A 29 10.66 -11.59 12.63
CA SER A 29 10.74 -12.09 11.26
C SER A 29 9.35 -12.18 10.63
N PHE A 30 9.28 -12.07 9.30
CA PHE A 30 8.05 -12.15 8.52
C PHE A 30 8.24 -13.10 7.34
N ASN A 31 7.31 -14.04 7.16
CA ASN A 31 7.23 -14.94 6.03
C ASN A 31 6.11 -14.47 5.08
N PRO A 32 6.45 -13.82 3.95
CA PRO A 32 5.45 -13.27 3.03
C PRO A 32 4.70 -14.35 2.25
N SER A 33 5.24 -15.55 2.11
CA SER A 33 4.58 -16.64 1.39
C SER A 33 3.49 -17.28 2.24
N MET A 34 3.77 -17.47 3.54
CA MET A 34 2.82 -18.07 4.48
C MET A 34 1.91 -17.06 5.17
N MET A 35 2.22 -15.76 5.09
CA MET A 35 1.58 -14.70 5.87
C MET A 35 1.64 -15.00 7.38
N THR A 36 2.85 -15.29 7.86
CA THR A 36 3.13 -15.53 9.28
C THR A 36 4.29 -14.67 9.76
N ALA A 37 4.32 -14.37 11.05
CA ALA A 37 5.41 -13.61 11.67
C ALA A 37 5.81 -14.19 13.02
N ASN A 38 7.08 -13.97 13.38
CA ASN A 38 7.53 -14.09 14.76
C ASN A 38 7.50 -12.71 15.39
N VAL A 39 6.90 -12.58 16.57
CA VAL A 39 6.62 -11.28 17.19
C VAL A 39 7.04 -11.26 18.65
N LYS A 40 7.82 -10.26 19.04
CA LYS A 40 8.16 -9.97 20.44
C LYS A 40 7.18 -8.94 21.00
N LEU A 41 6.49 -9.26 22.08
CA LEU A 41 5.59 -8.31 22.75
C LEU A 41 6.40 -7.21 23.47
N LEU A 42 5.86 -5.99 23.50
CA LEU A 42 6.51 -4.82 24.12
C LEU A 42 6.19 -4.66 25.61
N PHE A 43 5.46 -5.61 26.19
CA PHE A 43 5.17 -5.66 27.63
C PHE A 43 6.06 -6.69 28.32
N LYS A 44 6.09 -6.61 29.65
CA LYS A 44 6.63 -7.64 30.53
C LYS A 44 5.52 -8.24 31.36
N GLN A 45 5.70 -9.47 31.79
CA GLN A 45 4.82 -10.14 32.75
C GLN A 45 5.56 -10.31 34.08
N LYS A 46 4.81 -10.50 35.16
CA LYS A 46 5.40 -10.91 36.43
C LYS A 46 5.38 -12.43 36.54
N ASP A 47 6.46 -13.01 37.01
CA ASP A 47 6.50 -14.43 37.31
C ASP A 47 5.77 -14.75 38.64
N GLY A 48 5.74 -16.03 39.02
CA GLY A 48 5.10 -16.47 40.27
C GLY A 48 5.76 -15.94 41.56
N GLN A 49 6.94 -15.31 41.45
CA GLN A 49 7.71 -14.73 42.54
C GLN A 49 7.64 -13.18 42.53
N GLY A 50 7.03 -12.59 41.50
CA GLY A 50 6.80 -11.16 41.36
C GLY A 50 7.85 -10.44 40.50
N GLU A 51 8.84 -11.15 39.97
CA GLU A 51 9.91 -10.60 39.14
C GLU A 51 9.41 -10.33 37.72
N GLU A 52 9.92 -9.25 37.12
CA GLU A 52 9.58 -8.88 35.75
C GLU A 52 10.33 -9.76 34.75
N ILE A 53 9.59 -10.52 33.93
CA ILE A 53 10.13 -11.32 32.84
C ILE A 53 9.55 -10.88 31.49
N ASP A 54 10.33 -11.06 30.44
CA ASP A 54 9.86 -10.85 29.07
C ASP A 54 8.77 -11.88 28.71
N PHE A 55 7.83 -11.47 27.87
CA PHE A 55 6.95 -12.43 27.21
C PHE A 55 7.73 -13.32 26.25
N PRO A 56 7.31 -14.58 26.05
CA PRO A 56 7.88 -15.42 25.00
C PRO A 56 7.61 -14.79 23.62
N VAL A 57 8.50 -15.08 22.66
CA VAL A 57 8.28 -14.71 21.26
C VAL A 57 7.12 -15.54 20.71
N LEU A 58 6.10 -14.86 20.22
CA LEU A 58 4.98 -15.49 19.53
C LEU A 58 5.49 -15.98 18.18
N SER A 59 5.39 -17.28 17.92
CA SER A 59 6.08 -17.90 16.79
C SER A 59 5.10 -18.30 15.70
N ASN A 60 5.39 -17.92 14.46
CA ASN A 60 4.60 -18.23 13.27
C ASN A 60 3.11 -17.86 13.38
N ILE A 61 2.79 -16.82 14.16
CA ILE A 61 1.42 -16.34 14.27
C ILE A 61 0.98 -15.73 12.93
N ARG A 62 -0.32 -15.79 12.64
CA ARG A 62 -0.85 -15.31 11.37
C ARG A 62 -0.75 -13.79 11.28
N VAL A 63 -0.58 -13.32 10.05
CA VAL A 63 -0.60 -11.89 9.71
C VAL A 63 -1.88 -11.59 8.96
N GLY A 64 -2.66 -10.67 9.52
CA GLY A 64 -3.87 -10.15 8.94
C GLY A 64 -3.59 -9.53 7.56
N THR A 65 -4.45 -9.91 6.61
CA THR A 65 -4.52 -9.35 5.27
C THR A 65 -5.94 -8.84 5.10
N LEU A 66 -6.12 -7.63 4.58
CA LEU A 66 -7.46 -7.18 4.20
C LEU A 66 -7.88 -7.96 2.97
N TRP A 67 -8.96 -8.73 3.05
CA TRP A 67 -9.55 -9.47 1.93
C TRP A 67 -10.92 -8.90 1.59
N ALA A 68 -11.20 -8.76 0.29
CA ALA A 68 -12.48 -8.34 -0.26
C ALA A 68 -12.77 -9.16 -1.54
N GLY A 69 -13.28 -10.38 -1.37
CA GLY A 69 -13.40 -11.35 -2.46
C GLY A 69 -12.02 -11.79 -2.95
N ASP A 70 -11.78 -11.71 -4.26
CA ASP A 70 -10.50 -12.05 -4.89
C ASP A 70 -9.41 -10.96 -4.72
N PHE A 71 -9.78 -9.80 -4.15
CA PHE A 71 -8.87 -8.68 -3.95
C PHE A 71 -8.34 -8.64 -2.52
N TYR A 72 -7.09 -8.18 -2.37
CA TYR A 72 -6.47 -8.08 -1.04
C TYR A 72 -5.48 -6.91 -0.92
N ILE A 73 -5.28 -6.43 0.31
CA ILE A 73 -4.16 -5.56 0.69
C ILE A 73 -3.21 -6.35 1.58
N LYS A 74 -2.05 -6.69 1.03
CA LYS A 74 -1.02 -7.49 1.68
C LYS A 74 0.05 -6.57 2.29
N PRO A 75 0.33 -6.68 3.61
CA PRO A 75 1.43 -5.95 4.21
C PRO A 75 2.80 -6.53 3.80
N ASP A 76 3.83 -5.68 3.79
CA ASP A 76 5.23 -6.05 3.59
C ASP A 76 6.06 -5.70 4.84
N TYR A 77 5.79 -6.39 5.95
CA TYR A 77 6.48 -6.13 7.21
C TYR A 77 7.97 -6.48 7.15
N LYS A 78 8.77 -5.69 7.88
CA LYS A 78 10.20 -5.93 8.09
C LYS A 78 10.48 -6.10 9.59
N ARG A 79 11.64 -6.68 9.90
CA ARG A 79 12.13 -6.76 11.27
C ARG A 79 12.17 -5.35 11.88
N GLY A 80 11.65 -5.21 13.10
CA GLY A 80 11.56 -3.93 13.80
C GLY A 80 10.26 -3.17 13.57
N ASP A 81 9.39 -3.58 12.63
CA ASP A 81 8.08 -2.95 12.48
C ASP A 81 7.20 -3.19 13.72
N THR A 82 6.58 -2.11 14.20
CA THR A 82 5.65 -2.15 15.32
C THR A 82 4.26 -2.56 14.82
N VAL A 83 3.64 -3.51 15.52
CA VAL A 83 2.37 -4.11 15.14
C VAL A 83 1.45 -4.28 16.35
N TRP A 84 0.16 -4.28 16.10
CA TRP A 84 -0.87 -4.65 17.07
C TRP A 84 -1.23 -6.12 16.92
N ILE A 85 -1.18 -6.85 18.03
CA ILE A 85 -1.51 -8.26 18.11
C ILE A 85 -2.85 -8.38 18.82
N SER A 86 -3.79 -9.14 18.25
CA SER A 86 -5.03 -9.53 18.90
C SER A 86 -4.98 -11.01 19.26
N PHE A 87 -5.54 -11.35 20.41
CA PHE A 87 -5.64 -12.73 20.88
C PHE A 87 -7.06 -13.22 20.70
N SER A 88 -7.19 -14.48 20.31
CA SER A 88 -8.45 -15.19 20.31
C SER A 88 -8.75 -15.70 21.72
N THR A 89 -10.03 -15.74 22.07
CA THR A 89 -10.48 -16.37 23.31
C THR A 89 -10.12 -17.85 23.35
N HIS A 90 -10.13 -18.53 22.19
CA HIS A 90 -9.90 -19.96 22.07
C HIS A 90 -8.83 -20.29 21.03
N ASP A 91 -8.33 -21.52 21.06
CA ASP A 91 -7.45 -22.05 20.03
C ASP A 91 -8.03 -21.88 18.62
N THR A 92 -7.23 -21.31 17.72
CA THR A 92 -7.63 -20.99 16.34
C THR A 92 -7.00 -21.92 15.30
N SER A 93 -6.13 -22.84 15.70
CA SER A 93 -5.32 -23.67 14.81
C SER A 93 -6.16 -24.47 13.81
N ASP A 94 -7.21 -25.14 14.28
CA ASP A 94 -8.14 -25.90 13.44
C ASP A 94 -9.03 -25.01 12.58
N ALA A 95 -9.59 -23.94 13.16
CA ALA A 95 -10.46 -23.01 12.46
C ALA A 95 -9.72 -22.33 11.28
N VAL A 96 -8.46 -21.96 11.47
CA VAL A 96 -7.60 -21.40 10.41
C VAL A 96 -7.31 -22.40 9.29
N ARG A 97 -7.35 -23.71 9.60
CA ARG A 97 -7.25 -24.78 8.60
C ARG A 97 -8.59 -25.08 7.90
N GLY A 98 -9.66 -24.37 8.25
CA GLY A 98 -11.01 -24.59 7.73
C GLY A 98 -11.72 -25.78 8.35
N LEU A 99 -11.24 -26.28 9.49
CA LEU A 99 -11.86 -27.38 10.22
C LEU A 99 -12.84 -26.81 11.24
N SER A 100 -14.05 -27.38 11.28
CA SER A 100 -15.04 -27.07 12.32
C SER A 100 -14.89 -28.04 13.48
N THR A 101 -14.30 -27.59 14.58
CA THR A 101 -14.08 -28.40 15.79
C THR A 101 -14.76 -27.76 17.01
N PRO A 102 -15.14 -28.56 18.03
CA PRO A 102 -15.57 -28.01 19.30
C PRO A 102 -14.50 -27.09 19.87
N VAL A 103 -14.97 -25.99 20.47
CA VAL A 103 -14.11 -24.98 21.04
C VAL A 103 -13.26 -25.55 22.18
N SER A 104 -11.96 -25.24 22.19
CA SER A 104 -11.03 -25.66 23.25
C SER A 104 -11.41 -25.07 24.62
N GLU A 105 -11.24 -25.86 25.68
CA GLU A 105 -11.38 -25.40 27.07
C GLU A 105 -10.24 -24.47 27.50
N SER A 106 -9.12 -24.47 26.77
CA SER A 106 -8.02 -23.52 27.00
C SER A 106 -8.43 -22.13 26.52
N LEU A 107 -8.34 -21.14 27.42
CA LEU A 107 -8.73 -19.76 27.16
C LEU A 107 -7.51 -18.84 27.10
N PHE A 108 -7.54 -17.90 26.16
CA PHE A 108 -6.56 -16.80 26.03
C PHE A 108 -5.09 -17.27 25.93
N ASP A 109 -4.87 -18.35 25.19
CA ASP A 109 -3.51 -18.81 24.89
C ASP A 109 -2.75 -17.81 24.02
N LEU A 110 -1.48 -17.59 24.36
CA LEU A 110 -0.60 -16.64 23.67
C LEU A 110 -0.32 -17.02 22.20
N GLN A 111 -0.38 -18.32 21.84
CA GLN A 111 -0.18 -18.75 20.46
C GLN A 111 -1.41 -18.55 19.59
N SER A 112 -2.58 -18.37 20.21
CA SER A 112 -3.84 -18.09 19.52
C SER A 112 -3.95 -16.61 19.20
N ALA A 113 -2.96 -16.10 18.47
CA ALA A 113 -2.77 -14.68 18.20
C ALA A 113 -2.67 -14.40 16.70
N CYS A 114 -3.00 -13.17 16.34
CA CYS A 114 -2.90 -12.66 14.98
C CYS A 114 -2.38 -11.22 14.99
N VAL A 115 -1.45 -10.92 14.08
CA VAL A 115 -1.07 -9.54 13.80
C VAL A 115 -2.21 -8.89 13.02
N VAL A 116 -2.83 -7.85 13.57
CA VAL A 116 -3.98 -7.19 12.95
C VAL A 116 -3.53 -6.07 12.02
N CYS A 117 -2.64 -5.20 12.49
CA CYS A 117 -2.16 -4.07 11.71
C CYS A 117 -0.78 -3.59 12.20
N GLY A 118 -0.06 -2.91 11.32
CA GLY A 118 1.12 -2.13 11.67
C GLY A 118 0.72 -0.73 12.09
N PHE A 119 1.46 -0.17 13.03
CA PHE A 119 1.31 1.23 13.42
C PHE A 119 2.69 1.86 13.63
N LYS A 120 2.74 3.20 13.66
CA LYS A 120 3.95 3.94 13.99
C LYS A 120 3.81 4.52 15.39
N GLY A 121 4.73 4.15 16.28
CA GLY A 121 4.84 4.77 17.60
C GLY A 121 5.52 6.13 17.53
N GLU A 122 5.58 6.86 18.64
CA GLU A 122 6.06 8.24 18.70
C GLU A 122 7.47 8.47 18.14
N LEU A 123 8.35 7.49 18.29
CA LEU A 123 9.74 7.56 17.79
C LEU A 123 9.84 7.39 16.27
N ASN A 124 8.80 6.89 15.63
CA ASN A 124 8.75 6.68 14.19
C ASN A 124 7.75 7.65 13.56
N PRO A 125 8.19 8.59 12.71
CA PRO A 125 7.26 9.51 12.09
C PRO A 125 6.24 8.75 11.22
N PRO A 126 5.00 9.27 11.09
CA PRO A 126 4.04 8.74 10.14
C PRO A 126 4.57 8.88 8.71
N ALA A 127 3.83 8.32 7.74
CA ALA A 127 4.17 8.48 6.33
C ALA A 127 4.30 9.98 5.98
N MET A 128 5.46 10.35 5.41
CA MET A 128 5.74 11.72 5.02
C MET A 128 5.09 12.01 3.67
N THR A 129 3.80 12.33 3.70
CA THR A 129 3.01 12.62 2.50
C THR A 129 2.72 14.10 2.30
N GLY A 130 3.29 15.00 3.12
CA GLY A 130 3.11 16.44 2.96
C GLY A 130 1.67 16.93 3.22
N ASN A 131 0.94 16.27 4.12
CA ASN A 131 -0.44 16.61 4.50
C ASN A 131 -1.45 16.57 3.34
N LEU A 132 -1.25 15.68 2.37
CA LEU A 132 -2.23 15.48 1.30
C LEU A 132 -3.57 14.97 1.87
N PRO A 133 -4.71 15.52 1.41
CA PRO A 133 -6.03 15.07 1.82
C PRO A 133 -6.43 13.75 1.13
N GLY A 134 -7.52 13.16 1.61
CA GLY A 134 -8.13 11.97 1.03
C GLY A 134 -7.48 10.65 1.43
N LEU A 135 -7.83 9.58 0.70
CA LEU A 135 -7.26 8.25 0.91
C LEU A 135 -5.91 8.14 0.20
N LEU A 136 -4.89 7.77 0.95
CA LEU A 136 -3.51 7.65 0.47
C LEU A 136 -3.03 6.20 0.56
N ILE A 137 -2.60 5.64 -0.58
CA ILE A 137 -1.95 4.32 -0.67
C ILE A 137 -0.57 4.52 -1.27
N GLY A 138 0.49 4.39 -0.48
CA GLY A 138 1.83 4.69 -0.99
C GLY A 138 2.96 4.34 -0.05
N HIS A 139 4.18 4.53 -0.55
CA HIS A 139 5.40 4.35 0.22
C HIS A 139 5.53 5.42 1.30
N LYS A 140 6.11 5.06 2.46
CA LYS A 140 6.26 5.93 3.64
C LYS A 140 6.97 7.28 3.40
N HIS A 141 7.72 7.41 2.32
CA HIS A 141 8.41 8.65 1.94
C HIS A 141 7.61 9.53 0.98
N GLY A 142 6.38 9.16 0.62
CA GLY A 142 5.49 9.94 -0.24
C GLY A 142 5.90 10.03 -1.72
N LYS A 143 7.01 9.39 -2.12
CA LYS A 143 7.53 9.43 -3.50
C LYS A 143 6.70 8.59 -4.49
N SER A 144 6.20 7.45 -4.03
CA SER A 144 5.31 6.57 -4.81
C SER A 144 3.98 6.43 -4.06
N LEU A 145 2.87 6.87 -4.66
CA LEU A 145 1.60 7.12 -4.00
C LEU A 145 0.45 7.13 -5.01
N ILE A 146 -0.67 6.51 -4.63
CA ILE A 146 -2.01 6.73 -5.19
C ILE A 146 -2.80 7.53 -4.15
N GLN A 147 -3.39 8.65 -4.57
CA GLN A 147 -4.25 9.50 -3.76
C GLN A 147 -5.63 9.54 -4.40
N LEU A 148 -6.66 9.23 -3.61
CA LEU A 148 -8.06 9.43 -3.96
C LEU A 148 -8.57 10.60 -3.11
N ASP A 149 -8.92 11.69 -3.78
CA ASP A 149 -9.50 12.90 -3.22
C ASP A 149 -10.96 13.03 -3.72
N ASP A 150 -11.71 14.03 -3.24
CA ASP A 150 -13.16 14.17 -3.51
C ASP A 150 -13.54 14.02 -4.99
N ASP A 151 -12.77 14.64 -5.90
CA ASP A 151 -13.02 14.66 -7.34
C ASP A 151 -11.81 14.23 -8.19
N THR A 152 -10.68 13.91 -7.56
CA THR A 152 -9.43 13.63 -8.28
C THR A 152 -8.71 12.39 -7.78
N ILE A 153 -8.20 11.60 -8.72
CA ILE A 153 -7.25 10.52 -8.45
C ILE A 153 -5.88 10.95 -8.94
N LYS A 154 -4.88 10.98 -8.05
CA LYS A 154 -3.50 11.38 -8.35
C LYS A 154 -2.55 10.20 -8.11
N ILE A 155 -1.81 9.82 -9.14
CA ILE A 155 -0.77 8.78 -9.05
C ILE A 155 0.60 9.44 -9.22
N ARG A 156 1.49 9.25 -8.25
CA ARG A 156 2.86 9.79 -8.20
C ARG A 156 3.84 8.64 -7.96
N GLY A 157 5.00 8.63 -8.62
CA GLY A 157 5.98 7.54 -8.51
C GLY A 157 6.92 7.48 -9.72
N GLY A 158 8.21 7.26 -9.50
CA GLY A 158 9.28 7.43 -10.49
C GLY A 158 9.58 6.21 -11.36
N LEU A 159 10.05 6.51 -12.59
CA LEU A 159 10.26 5.65 -13.75
C LEU A 159 9.00 4.92 -14.21
N ILE A 160 8.50 5.36 -15.36
CA ILE A 160 7.60 4.55 -16.20
C ILE A 160 8.37 3.25 -16.44
N ASP A 161 7.96 2.17 -15.80
CA ASP A 161 8.35 0.84 -16.23
C ASP A 161 7.74 0.68 -17.63
N LEU A 162 8.55 0.92 -18.67
CA LEU A 162 8.14 0.86 -20.08
C LEU A 162 7.73 -0.57 -20.51
N SER A 163 7.74 -1.54 -19.59
CA SER A 163 7.12 -2.84 -19.79
C SER A 163 5.58 -2.77 -19.81
N GLU A 164 4.98 -1.78 -19.13
CA GLU A 164 3.53 -1.56 -19.09
C GLU A 164 3.23 -0.07 -19.19
N SER A 165 3.06 0.38 -20.43
CA SER A 165 2.73 1.72 -20.92
C SER A 165 1.92 2.62 -19.95
N SER A 166 2.14 3.96 -19.94
CA SER A 166 1.43 5.01 -19.15
C SER A 166 0.53 6.01 -19.94
N VAL A 167 -0.76 6.17 -19.57
CA VAL A 167 -1.86 6.74 -20.40
C VAL A 167 -1.79 8.22 -20.74
N LEU A 168 -0.92 8.99 -20.10
CA LEU A 168 -0.69 10.39 -20.47
C LEU A 168 -0.01 10.55 -21.85
N GLY A 169 0.54 9.46 -22.41
CA GLY A 169 1.15 9.48 -23.73
C GLY A 169 0.14 9.66 -24.87
N GLU A 170 -1.03 9.03 -24.80
CA GLU A 170 -1.93 8.95 -25.97
C GLU A 170 -2.59 10.30 -26.29
N THR A 171 -3.18 10.99 -25.32
CA THR A 171 -3.86 12.28 -25.55
C THR A 171 -2.90 13.40 -25.97
N LEU A 172 -1.71 13.49 -25.34
CA LEU A 172 -0.69 14.46 -25.73
C LEU A 172 -0.14 14.15 -27.13
N SER A 173 0.06 12.87 -27.43
CA SER A 173 0.52 12.42 -28.75
C SER A 173 -0.53 12.69 -29.83
N GLU A 174 -1.82 12.47 -29.57
CA GLU A 174 -2.90 12.81 -30.50
C GLU A 174 -2.98 14.31 -30.77
N LEU A 175 -2.85 15.15 -29.73
CA LEU A 175 -2.77 16.60 -29.90
C LEU A 175 -1.57 17.02 -30.75
N LEU A 176 -0.40 16.43 -30.51
CA LEU A 176 0.81 16.69 -31.30
C LEU A 176 0.64 16.25 -32.75
N LYS A 177 -0.01 15.11 -33.03
CA LYS A 177 -0.34 14.69 -34.40
C LYS A 177 -1.29 15.67 -35.08
N MET A 178 -2.36 16.07 -34.41
CA MET A 178 -3.33 17.00 -34.99
C MET A 178 -2.67 18.33 -35.36
N ILE A 179 -1.80 18.87 -34.49
CA ILE A 179 -1.05 20.09 -34.78
C ILE A 179 -0.11 19.89 -35.98
N LEU A 180 0.65 18.79 -36.01
CA LEU A 180 1.55 18.48 -37.12
C LEU A 180 0.80 18.29 -38.44
N ASP A 181 -0.35 17.61 -38.44
CA ASP A 181 -1.20 17.42 -39.61
C ASP A 181 -1.74 18.73 -40.15
N VAL A 182 -2.16 19.66 -39.28
CA VAL A 182 -2.57 21.00 -39.70
C VAL A 182 -1.40 21.73 -40.38
N PHE A 183 -0.19 21.68 -39.83
CA PHE A 183 0.97 22.32 -40.45
C PHE A 183 1.37 21.70 -41.79
N ILE A 184 1.36 20.37 -41.90
CA ILE A 184 1.73 19.65 -43.13
C ILE A 184 0.68 19.89 -44.22
N ASN A 185 -0.60 19.75 -43.90
CA ASN A 185 -1.67 19.84 -44.90
C ASN A 185 -1.92 21.28 -45.37
N ASN A 186 -1.57 22.27 -44.56
CA ASN A 186 -1.66 23.69 -44.92
C ASN A 186 -0.28 24.28 -45.33
N ALA A 187 0.76 23.46 -45.46
CA ALA A 187 2.13 23.87 -45.78
C ALA A 187 2.20 24.83 -46.98
N ALA A 188 1.38 24.60 -48.02
CA ALA A 188 1.31 25.42 -49.23
C ALA A 188 0.65 26.79 -49.03
N LEU A 189 -0.12 26.98 -47.95
CA LEU A 189 -0.88 28.20 -47.64
C LEU A 189 -0.13 29.13 -46.68
N PHE A 190 0.95 28.67 -46.03
CA PHE A 190 1.68 29.44 -45.01
C PHE A 190 2.63 30.53 -45.56
N THR A 191 2.53 30.92 -46.84
CA THR A 191 3.24 32.12 -47.31
C THR A 191 2.32 33.03 -48.13
N THR A 192 2.16 34.26 -47.65
CA THR A 192 1.93 35.42 -48.52
C THR A 192 3.31 35.91 -48.98
N ASN A 193 3.97 35.16 -49.86
CA ASN A 193 5.19 35.65 -50.50
C ASN A 193 4.78 36.73 -51.52
N THR A 194 5.08 37.99 -51.22
CA THR A 194 4.79 39.14 -52.10
C THR A 194 5.77 39.27 -53.27
N VAL A 195 6.67 38.29 -53.47
CA VAL A 195 7.68 38.28 -54.53
C VAL A 195 7.21 37.38 -55.68
N PRO A 196 6.98 37.94 -56.88
CA PRO A 196 6.59 37.17 -58.06
C PRO A 196 7.62 36.08 -58.39
N GLY A 197 7.18 34.84 -58.56
CA GLY A 197 8.01 33.71 -58.97
C GLY A 197 8.67 32.91 -57.83
N SER A 198 8.48 33.30 -56.56
CA SER A 198 8.88 32.46 -55.43
C SER A 198 7.83 31.36 -55.18
N PRO A 199 8.22 30.10 -54.91
CA PRO A 199 7.28 29.07 -54.51
C PRO A 199 6.47 29.52 -53.29
N ALA A 200 5.14 29.40 -53.36
CA ALA A 200 4.28 29.56 -52.18
C ALA A 200 4.39 28.29 -51.31
N GLY A 201 4.46 28.48 -49.99
CA GLY A 201 4.50 27.40 -48.99
C GLY A 201 5.79 27.26 -48.19
N LEU A 202 5.75 26.36 -47.20
CA LEU A 202 6.89 26.00 -46.36
C LEU A 202 8.02 25.39 -47.21
N ALA A 203 9.27 25.69 -46.84
CA ALA A 203 10.42 25.13 -47.52
C ALA A 203 10.43 23.58 -47.46
N PRO A 204 10.87 22.88 -48.52
CA PRO A 204 10.88 21.41 -48.55
C PRO A 204 11.60 20.76 -47.36
N THR A 205 12.64 21.41 -46.84
CA THR A 205 13.39 20.97 -45.65
C THR A 205 12.55 21.01 -44.38
N VAL A 206 11.68 22.00 -44.22
CA VAL A 206 10.76 22.14 -43.08
C VAL A 206 9.66 21.08 -43.14
N VAL A 207 9.09 20.85 -44.33
CA VAL A 207 8.08 19.78 -44.54
C VAL A 207 8.67 18.41 -44.22
N THR A 208 9.93 18.17 -44.61
CA THR A 208 10.65 16.92 -44.31
C THR A 208 10.83 16.72 -42.80
N GLN A 209 11.21 17.77 -42.06
CA GLN A 209 11.35 17.71 -40.60
C GLN A 209 10.02 17.48 -39.88
N LEU A 210 8.93 18.09 -40.35
CA LEU A 210 7.59 17.87 -39.79
C LEU A 210 7.12 16.43 -40.00
N ASN A 211 7.37 15.85 -41.18
CA ASN A 211 7.04 14.45 -41.44
C ASN A 211 7.84 13.47 -40.54
N LEU A 212 9.11 13.77 -40.25
CA LEU A 212 9.91 12.98 -39.31
C LEU A 212 9.34 13.05 -37.89
N ARG A 213 8.99 14.24 -37.41
CA ARG A 213 8.35 14.41 -36.09
C ARG A 213 6.99 13.74 -36.01
N LYS A 214 6.20 13.77 -37.10
CA LYS A 214 4.92 13.04 -37.17
C LYS A 214 5.13 11.53 -37.02
N ALA A 215 6.13 10.96 -37.70
CA ALA A 215 6.45 9.54 -37.58
C ALA A 215 6.89 9.14 -36.17
N GLU A 216 7.65 9.99 -35.45
CA GLU A 216 8.01 9.77 -34.05
C GLU A 216 6.76 9.73 -33.14
N VAL A 217 5.81 10.64 -33.35
CA VAL A 217 4.54 10.70 -32.61
C VAL A 217 3.62 9.52 -32.98
N ASP A 218 3.59 9.10 -34.24
CA ASP A 218 2.93 7.86 -34.69
C ASP A 218 3.47 6.63 -33.97
N GLN A 219 4.79 6.53 -33.84
CA GLN A 219 5.44 5.45 -33.12
C GLN A 219 5.06 5.45 -31.63
N ILE A 220 5.00 6.61 -30.98
CA ILE A 220 4.55 6.76 -29.59
C ILE A 220 3.10 6.27 -29.42
N LEU A 221 2.19 6.64 -30.33
CA LEU A 221 0.78 6.21 -30.28
C LEU A 221 0.57 4.72 -30.56
N SER A 222 1.43 4.11 -31.40
CA SER A 222 1.37 2.66 -31.66
C SER A 222 1.81 1.82 -30.45
N ARG A 223 2.60 2.40 -29.53
CA ARG A 223 3.02 1.76 -28.28
C ARG A 223 1.94 1.94 -27.20
N LYS A 224 0.73 1.47 -27.53
CA LYS A 224 -0.50 1.64 -26.74
C LYS A 224 -0.24 1.60 -25.26
N VAL A 225 -0.81 2.58 -24.60
CA VAL A 225 -1.06 2.47 -23.19
C VAL A 225 -2.49 2.04 -22.98
N LYS A 226 -2.68 0.84 -22.40
CA LYS A 226 -3.94 0.52 -21.76
C LYS A 226 -3.89 0.96 -20.29
N ILE A 227 -4.53 2.08 -19.95
CA ILE A 227 -4.98 2.40 -18.58
C ILE A 227 -6.36 3.06 -18.70
N GLY A 228 -7.41 2.27 -18.47
CA GLY A 228 -8.73 2.81 -18.11
C GLY A 228 -8.76 3.18 -16.64
#